data_AF-A0A357YNF2-F1
#
_entry.id   AF-A0A357YNF2-F1
#
_cell.length_a   1.000
_cell.length_b   1.000
_cell.length_c   1.000
_cell.angle_alpha   90.00
_cell.angle_beta   90.00
_cell.angle_gamma   90.00
#
_symmetry.space_group_name_H-M   'P 1'
#
loop_
_entity.id
_entity.type
_entity.pdbx_description
1 polymer ?
#
loop_
_entity_poly.entity_id
_entity_poly.type
_entity_poly.pdbx_seq_one_letter_code
_entity_poly.pdbx_strand_id
1 'polypeptide(L)'
;MDLDFLNDFTKRMKSIGSYGLLFKNSIQKGTWKQYGIDTLYEQTNLIFSVLLYIMEQSLKDESCTIDDIGNFIDTINMKWFKKQISYDQCKELGDFIVNVILCDDGKAMYFQGFDYEKGQYQEIHISFIANKIIYINEDVRRTSYYLTEDGYNLMLSTLEIESNMKLTIHEMIFKLHME
;
A
#
# COMPACT_ATOMS: atom_id res chain seq x y z
N MET A 1 2.38 -10.69 -37.01
CA MET A 1 2.51 -9.44 -36.24
C MET A 1 3.23 -9.87 -34.98
N ASP A 2 4.49 -9.50 -34.82
CA ASP A 2 5.20 -9.80 -33.56
C ASP A 2 4.57 -8.96 -32.46
N LEU A 3 4.12 -9.65 -31.41
CA LEU A 3 3.48 -9.04 -30.23
C LEU A 3 4.49 -8.90 -29.09
N ASP A 4 5.77 -8.73 -29.40
CA ASP A 4 6.88 -8.71 -28.43
C ASP A 4 6.75 -7.60 -27.38
N PHE A 5 6.00 -6.54 -27.68
CA PHE A 5 5.67 -5.49 -26.69
C PHE A 5 4.80 -6.00 -25.52
N LEU A 6 4.19 -7.18 -25.64
CA LEU A 6 3.46 -7.89 -24.58
C LEU A 6 4.35 -8.81 -23.75
N ASN A 7 5.63 -8.96 -24.09
CA ASN A 7 6.57 -9.69 -23.25
C ASN A 7 6.63 -9.04 -21.87
N ASP A 8 6.82 -9.85 -20.83
CA ASP A 8 6.83 -9.41 -19.43
C ASP A 8 5.55 -8.68 -18.96
N PHE A 9 4.41 -8.85 -19.64
CA PHE A 9 3.15 -8.20 -19.24
C PHE A 9 2.76 -8.50 -17.78
N THR A 10 3.02 -9.70 -17.29
CA THR A 10 2.78 -10.08 -15.89
C THR A 10 3.57 -9.22 -14.90
N LYS A 11 4.79 -8.78 -15.25
CA LYS A 11 5.58 -7.83 -14.42
C LYS A 11 4.86 -6.48 -14.33
N ARG A 12 4.31 -5.97 -15.43
CA ARG A 12 3.50 -4.74 -15.43
C ARG A 12 2.23 -4.92 -14.58
N MET A 13 1.58 -6.06 -14.71
CA MET A 13 0.38 -6.40 -13.94
C MET A 13 0.66 -6.58 -12.45
N LYS A 14 1.90 -6.83 -12.02
CA LYS A 14 2.25 -6.80 -10.61
C LYS A 14 2.08 -5.40 -10.02
N SER A 15 2.61 -4.37 -10.68
CA SER A 15 2.43 -2.98 -10.25
C SER A 15 0.96 -2.56 -10.27
N ILE A 16 0.22 -2.85 -11.36
CA ILE A 16 -1.21 -2.54 -11.45
C ILE A 16 -2.02 -3.33 -10.43
N GLY A 17 -1.67 -4.60 -10.21
CA GLY A 17 -2.29 -5.48 -9.23
C GLY A 17 -2.18 -4.94 -7.81
N SER A 18 -1.07 -4.28 -7.46
CA SER A 18 -0.89 -3.66 -6.15
C SER A 18 -1.96 -2.60 -5.89
N TYR A 19 -2.17 -1.67 -6.83
CA TYR A 19 -3.25 -0.69 -6.74
C TYR A 19 -4.63 -1.36 -6.77
N GLY A 20 -4.82 -2.32 -7.67
CA GLY A 20 -6.10 -3.02 -7.84
C GLY A 20 -6.56 -3.74 -6.56
N LEU A 21 -5.67 -4.49 -5.91
CA LEU A 21 -5.98 -5.21 -4.66
C LEU A 21 -6.18 -4.25 -3.49
N LEU A 22 -5.35 -3.19 -3.37
CA LEU A 22 -5.51 -2.18 -2.33
C LEU A 22 -6.91 -1.54 -2.37
N PHE A 23 -7.35 -1.12 -3.56
CA PHE A 23 -8.65 -0.51 -3.74
C PHE A 23 -9.80 -1.51 -3.59
N LYS A 24 -9.64 -2.74 -4.08
CA LYS A 24 -10.61 -3.82 -3.86
C LYS A 24 -10.84 -4.06 -2.36
N ASN A 25 -9.77 -4.06 -1.57
CA ASN A 25 -9.83 -4.32 -0.13
C ASN A 25 -10.43 -3.14 0.66
N SER A 26 -10.47 -1.93 0.07
CA SER A 26 -11.00 -0.71 0.71
C SER A 26 -12.41 -0.32 0.27
N ILE A 27 -12.67 -0.19 -1.03
CA ILE A 27 -13.81 0.55 -1.61
C ILE A 27 -15.17 0.09 -1.07
N GLN A 28 -15.35 -1.22 -0.87
CA GLN A 28 -16.63 -1.80 -0.50
C GLN A 28 -16.82 -1.94 1.03
N LYS A 29 -15.81 -1.58 1.82
CA LYS A 29 -15.88 -1.73 3.28
C LYS A 29 -16.72 -0.61 3.87
N GLY A 30 -17.88 -0.97 4.45
CA GLY A 30 -18.77 -0.02 5.14
C GLY A 30 -18.15 0.59 6.41
N THR A 31 -17.09 -0.02 6.95
CA THR A 31 -16.35 0.41 8.15
C THR A 31 -15.92 1.87 8.09
N TRP A 32 -15.52 2.38 6.92
CA TRP A 32 -15.13 3.79 6.73
C TRP A 32 -16.17 4.80 7.23
N LYS A 33 -17.46 4.50 7.01
CA LYS A 33 -18.57 5.40 7.40
C LYS A 33 -18.68 5.57 8.91
N GLN A 34 -18.23 4.60 9.69
CA GLN A 34 -18.23 4.67 11.15
C GLN A 34 -17.26 5.73 11.67
N TYR A 35 -16.26 6.10 10.87
CA TYR A 35 -15.26 7.12 11.17
C TYR A 35 -15.51 8.45 10.43
N GLY A 36 -16.67 8.61 9.78
CA GLY A 36 -17.01 9.79 8.99
C GLY A 36 -16.15 9.96 7.72
N ILE A 37 -15.63 8.85 7.18
CA ILE A 37 -14.84 8.83 5.94
C ILE A 37 -15.76 8.32 4.82
N ASP A 38 -16.24 9.23 3.99
CA ASP A 38 -17.33 8.95 3.05
C ASP A 38 -16.86 8.83 1.60
N THR A 39 -15.75 9.46 1.25
CA THR A 39 -15.27 9.53 -0.14
C THR A 39 -14.12 8.55 -0.39
N LEU A 40 -14.06 7.99 -1.60
CA LEU A 40 -12.91 7.21 -2.04
C LEU A 40 -11.60 8.01 -1.96
N TYR A 41 -11.67 9.32 -2.19
CA TYR A 41 -10.52 10.20 -2.09
C TYR A 41 -9.96 10.24 -0.67
N GLU A 42 -10.80 10.42 0.35
CA GLU A 42 -10.36 10.43 1.75
C GLU A 42 -9.81 9.06 2.18
N GLN A 43 -10.50 7.97 1.81
CA GLN A 43 -10.03 6.60 2.10
C GLN A 43 -8.63 6.40 1.53
N THR A 44 -8.45 6.71 0.24
CA THR A 44 -7.18 6.53 -0.45
C THR A 44 -6.07 7.37 0.19
N ASN A 45 -6.32 8.65 0.44
CA ASN A 45 -5.32 9.53 1.04
C ASN A 45 -4.91 9.06 2.44
N LEU A 46 -5.86 8.59 3.24
CA LEU A 46 -5.56 8.07 4.58
C LEU A 46 -4.76 6.76 4.53
N ILE A 47 -5.14 5.82 3.65
CA ILE A 47 -4.38 4.56 3.45
C ILE A 47 -2.93 4.87 3.06
N PHE A 48 -2.72 5.76 2.08
CA PHE A 48 -1.38 6.12 1.64
C PHE A 48 -0.61 6.91 2.70
N SER A 49 -1.28 7.72 3.52
CA SER A 49 -0.64 8.39 4.67
C SER A 49 -0.14 7.38 5.70
N VAL A 50 -0.92 6.33 5.99
CA VAL A 50 -0.51 5.24 6.89
C VAL A 50 0.64 4.44 6.28
N LEU A 51 0.58 4.10 4.99
CA LEU A 51 1.70 3.42 4.31
C LEU A 51 2.99 4.25 4.33
N LEU A 52 2.91 5.57 4.10
CA LEU A 52 4.06 6.49 4.21
C LEU A 52 4.64 6.50 5.63
N TYR A 53 3.78 6.51 6.64
CA TYR A 53 4.23 6.45 8.03
C TYR A 53 4.95 5.13 8.34
N ILE A 54 4.38 3.98 7.93
CA ILE A 54 5.02 2.67 8.10
C ILE A 54 6.36 2.62 7.34
N MET A 55 6.41 3.20 6.13
CA MET A 55 7.65 3.30 5.34
C MET A 55 8.72 4.08 6.09
N GLU A 56 8.39 5.27 6.60
CA GLU A 56 9.30 6.14 7.35
C GLU A 56 9.87 5.41 8.58
N GLN A 57 9.02 4.70 9.32
CA GLN A 57 9.46 3.90 10.46
C GLN A 57 10.35 2.72 10.03
N SER A 58 10.00 2.06 8.92
CA SER A 58 10.78 0.95 8.36
C SER A 58 12.18 1.39 7.92
N LEU A 59 12.29 2.57 7.28
CA LEU A 59 13.56 3.14 6.84
C LEU A 59 14.47 3.56 8.01
N LYS A 60 13.88 3.89 9.17
CA LYS A 60 14.60 4.21 10.41
C LYS A 60 14.94 3.00 11.26
N ASP A 61 14.52 1.80 10.85
CA ASP A 61 14.55 0.59 11.68
C ASP A 61 13.85 0.77 13.05
N GLU A 62 12.84 1.66 13.12
CA GLU A 62 12.03 1.91 14.31
C GLU A 62 10.85 0.94 14.40
N SER A 63 10.37 0.67 15.61
CA SER A 63 9.15 -0.11 15.81
C SER A 63 7.91 0.66 15.36
N CYS A 64 7.00 -0.01 14.67
CA CYS A 64 5.73 0.57 14.22
C CYS A 64 4.57 -0.35 14.64
N THR A 65 3.96 -0.07 15.78
CA THR A 65 2.84 -0.84 16.33
C THR A 65 1.48 -0.23 15.92
N ILE A 66 0.38 -0.94 16.16
CA ILE A 66 -0.98 -0.35 15.99
C ILE A 66 -1.17 0.88 16.86
N ASP A 67 -0.57 0.93 18.06
CA ASP A 67 -0.63 2.11 18.92
C ASP A 67 0.07 3.31 18.25
N ASP A 68 1.23 3.09 17.62
CA ASP A 68 1.97 4.14 16.90
C ASP A 68 1.21 4.63 15.67
N ILE A 69 0.63 3.71 14.90
CA ILE A 69 -0.21 4.03 13.74
C ILE A 69 -1.46 4.79 14.16
N GLY A 70 -2.13 4.37 15.25
CA GLY A 70 -3.27 5.07 15.81
C GLY A 70 -2.92 6.49 16.30
N ASN A 71 -1.77 6.65 16.96
CA ASN A 71 -1.22 7.97 17.35
C ASN A 71 -0.97 8.87 16.13
N PHE A 72 -0.42 8.31 15.06
CA PHE A 72 -0.21 9.03 13.81
C PHE A 72 -1.54 9.46 13.19
N ILE A 73 -2.53 8.56 13.10
CA ILE A 73 -3.88 8.84 12.58
C ILE A 73 -4.54 9.95 13.41
N ASP A 74 -4.47 9.88 14.74
CA ASP A 74 -4.99 10.92 15.63
C ASP A 74 -4.33 12.27 15.36
N THR A 75 -3.00 12.29 15.22
CA THR A 75 -2.23 13.50 14.91
C THR A 75 -2.68 14.14 13.60
N ILE A 76 -2.83 13.36 12.52
CA ILE A 76 -3.24 13.90 11.21
C ILE A 76 -4.73 14.29 11.21
N ASN A 77 -5.57 13.57 11.97
CA ASN A 77 -6.98 13.90 12.11
C ASN A 77 -7.15 15.24 12.84
N MET A 78 -6.47 15.39 13.99
CA MET A 78 -6.49 16.60 14.78
C MET A 78 -5.93 17.81 14.04
N LYS A 79 -5.00 17.63 13.10
CA LYS A 79 -4.45 18.75 12.31
C LYS A 79 -5.29 19.07 11.07
N TRP A 80 -5.73 18.06 10.31
CA TRP A 80 -6.26 18.25 8.96
C TRP A 80 -7.65 17.65 8.72
N PHE A 81 -7.89 16.37 9.03
CA PHE A 81 -9.16 15.72 8.66
C PHE A 81 -10.36 16.17 9.51
N LYS A 82 -10.13 16.53 10.78
CA LYS A 82 -11.13 17.05 11.73
C LYS A 82 -12.39 16.17 11.84
N LYS A 83 -12.25 14.85 11.69
CA LYS A 83 -13.33 13.89 11.93
C LYS A 83 -13.63 13.81 13.42
N GLN A 84 -14.91 13.67 13.75
CA GLN A 84 -15.37 13.47 15.13
C GLN A 84 -15.18 12.01 15.55
N ILE A 85 -13.91 11.62 15.70
CA ILE A 85 -13.51 10.29 16.17
C ILE A 85 -12.62 10.45 17.40
N SER A 86 -12.75 9.53 18.35
CA SER A 86 -11.91 9.49 19.55
C SER A 86 -10.52 8.93 19.25
N TYR A 87 -9.61 9.09 20.21
CA TYR A 87 -8.29 8.47 20.16
C TYR A 87 -8.36 6.93 20.03
N ASP A 88 -9.27 6.27 20.75
CA ASP A 88 -9.45 4.82 20.64
C ASP A 88 -9.97 4.43 19.26
N GLN A 89 -10.89 5.23 18.68
CA GLN A 89 -11.37 5.03 17.32
C GLN A 89 -10.25 5.23 16.28
N CYS A 90 -9.28 6.11 16.53
CA CYS A 90 -8.09 6.24 15.67
C CYS A 90 -7.23 4.96 15.68
N LYS A 91 -7.11 4.28 16.83
CA LYS A 91 -6.42 2.97 16.92
C LYS A 91 -7.18 1.88 16.19
N GLU A 92 -8.49 1.79 16.39
CA GLU A 92 -9.35 0.84 15.67
C GLU A 92 -9.28 1.08 14.15
N LEU A 93 -9.25 2.34 13.72
CA LEU A 93 -9.08 2.72 12.32
C LEU A 93 -7.71 2.30 11.78
N GLY A 94 -6.65 2.47 12.58
CA GLY A 94 -5.31 1.97 12.25
C GLY A 94 -5.28 0.46 12.08
N ASP A 95 -5.88 -0.27 13.02
CA ASP A 95 -6.01 -1.73 12.97
C ASP A 95 -6.78 -2.20 11.73
N PHE A 96 -7.90 -1.54 11.43
CA PHE A 96 -8.68 -1.80 10.23
C PHE A 96 -7.87 -1.60 8.95
N ILE A 97 -7.13 -0.49 8.83
CA ILE A 97 -6.29 -0.24 7.65
C ILE A 97 -5.22 -1.33 7.54
N VAL A 98 -4.51 -1.62 8.63
CA VAL A 98 -3.38 -2.57 8.62
C VAL A 98 -3.85 -4.00 8.38
N ASN A 99 -4.77 -4.52 9.18
CA ASN A 99 -5.13 -5.93 9.17
C ASN A 99 -6.13 -6.27 8.07
N VAL A 100 -7.07 -5.38 7.76
CA VAL A 100 -8.12 -5.67 6.77
C VAL A 100 -7.71 -5.22 5.38
N ILE A 101 -7.17 -4.00 5.24
CA ILE A 101 -6.88 -3.44 3.91
C ILE A 101 -5.52 -3.90 3.40
N LEU A 102 -4.48 -3.73 4.21
CA LEU A 102 -3.09 -4.02 3.81
C LEU A 102 -2.71 -5.50 3.95
N CYS A 103 -3.45 -6.27 4.75
CA CYS A 103 -3.19 -7.70 4.98
C CYS A 103 -4.33 -8.64 4.55
N ASP A 104 -5.44 -8.13 4.01
CA ASP A 104 -6.62 -8.93 3.62
C ASP A 104 -7.09 -9.94 4.69
N ASP A 105 -7.21 -9.48 5.94
CA ASP A 105 -7.57 -10.31 7.09
C ASP A 105 -6.62 -11.50 7.31
N GLY A 106 -5.34 -11.33 6.94
CA GLY A 106 -4.29 -12.35 7.02
C GLY A 106 -4.31 -13.37 5.89
N LYS A 107 -5.13 -13.18 4.86
CA LYS A 107 -5.15 -14.04 3.67
C LYS A 107 -4.08 -13.61 2.69
N ALA A 108 -3.50 -14.61 2.01
CA ALA A 108 -2.58 -14.33 0.92
C ALA A 108 -3.30 -13.61 -0.22
N MET A 109 -2.77 -12.47 -0.65
CA MET A 109 -3.36 -11.63 -1.67
C MET A 109 -2.77 -11.97 -3.04
N TYR A 110 -3.64 -12.33 -3.98
CA TYR A 110 -3.26 -12.65 -5.35
C TYR A 110 -4.04 -11.81 -6.36
N PHE A 111 -3.31 -11.29 -7.33
CA PHE A 111 -3.87 -10.66 -8.52
C PHE A 111 -3.79 -11.61 -9.71
N GLN A 112 -4.85 -11.67 -10.52
CA GLN A 112 -4.89 -12.52 -11.72
C GLN A 112 -4.33 -11.73 -12.91
N GLY A 113 -3.04 -11.91 -13.22
CA GLY A 113 -2.40 -11.30 -14.39
C GLY A 113 -2.44 -12.22 -15.60
N PHE A 114 -2.76 -11.72 -16.79
CA PHE A 114 -2.74 -12.53 -18.00
C PHE A 114 -1.31 -12.69 -18.52
N ASP A 115 -0.88 -13.91 -18.80
CA ASP A 115 0.39 -14.22 -19.45
C ASP A 115 0.13 -14.49 -20.93
N TYR A 116 0.63 -13.62 -21.80
CA TYR A 116 0.46 -13.72 -23.26
C TYR A 116 1.34 -14.79 -23.91
N GLU A 117 2.45 -15.18 -23.28
CA GLU A 117 3.29 -16.29 -23.76
C GLU A 117 2.61 -17.64 -23.53
N LYS A 118 1.89 -17.77 -22.41
CA LYS A 118 1.19 -19.01 -22.04
C LYS A 118 -0.30 -19.01 -22.39
N GLY A 119 -0.88 -17.86 -22.72
CA GLY A 119 -2.30 -17.69 -23.05
C GLY A 119 -3.25 -17.96 -21.86
N GLN A 120 -2.81 -17.73 -20.62
CA GLN A 120 -3.59 -18.02 -19.41
C GLN A 120 -3.33 -17.01 -18.30
N TYR A 121 -4.26 -16.94 -17.34
CA TYR A 121 -4.05 -16.16 -16.12
C TYR A 121 -3.03 -16.84 -15.20
N GLN A 122 -2.24 -16.02 -14.52
CA GLN A 122 -1.31 -16.41 -13.48
C GLN A 122 -1.59 -15.63 -12.20
N GLU A 123 -1.41 -16.32 -11.08
CA GLU A 123 -1.49 -15.74 -9.75
C GLU A 123 -0.23 -14.94 -9.45
N ILE A 124 -0.40 -13.64 -9.27
CA ILE A 124 0.65 -12.71 -8.85
C ILE A 124 0.44 -12.42 -7.38
N HIS A 125 1.33 -12.95 -6.54
CA HIS A 125 1.32 -12.66 -5.11
C HIS A 125 1.72 -11.19 -4.87
N ILE A 126 0.99 -10.55 -3.95
CA ILE A 126 1.24 -9.18 -3.51
C ILE A 126 1.14 -9.16 -1.99
N SER A 127 2.08 -8.53 -1.31
CA SER A 127 2.01 -8.34 0.14
C SER A 127 2.51 -6.95 0.47
N PHE A 128 1.69 -6.06 1.02
CA PHE A 128 2.13 -4.66 1.23
C PHE A 128 3.01 -4.51 2.48
N ILE A 129 2.64 -5.20 3.55
CA ILE A 129 3.30 -5.10 4.85
C ILE A 129 3.54 -6.50 5.42
N ALA A 130 4.62 -6.60 6.19
CA ALA A 130 4.92 -7.76 7.02
C ALA A 130 4.97 -7.32 8.48
N ASN A 131 5.06 -8.30 9.39
CA ASN A 131 5.18 -8.01 10.81
C ASN A 131 6.26 -8.87 11.49
N LYS A 132 6.77 -8.35 12.60
CA LYS A 132 7.71 -9.02 13.50
C LYS A 132 7.29 -8.81 14.94
N ILE A 133 7.62 -9.78 15.79
CA ILE A 133 7.40 -9.66 17.23
C ILE A 133 8.54 -8.84 17.83
N ILE A 134 8.19 -7.84 18.63
CA ILE A 134 9.12 -7.05 19.42
C ILE A 134 8.74 -7.12 20.91
N TYR A 135 9.72 -6.89 21.78
CA TYR A 135 9.50 -6.79 23.22
C TYR A 135 9.76 -5.35 23.65
N ILE A 136 8.74 -4.70 24.19
CA ILE A 136 8.86 -3.37 24.77
C ILE A 136 9.03 -3.53 26.28
N ASN A 137 10.06 -2.91 26.85
CA ASN A 137 10.39 -2.98 28.28
C ASN A 137 10.52 -4.42 28.80
N GLU A 138 11.11 -5.32 27.99
CA GLU A 138 11.44 -6.72 28.29
C GLU A 138 10.26 -7.67 28.63
N ASP A 139 9.05 -7.17 28.89
CA ASP A 139 7.90 -8.00 29.29
C ASP A 139 6.69 -7.93 28.34
N VAL A 140 6.55 -6.86 27.56
CA VAL A 140 5.35 -6.65 26.74
C VAL A 140 5.61 -7.04 25.29
N ARG A 141 5.08 -8.20 24.89
CA ARG A 141 5.08 -8.66 23.50
C ARG A 141 4.17 -7.77 22.64
N ARG A 142 4.75 -7.15 21.61
CA ARG A 142 4.02 -6.34 20.62
C ARG A 142 4.32 -6.82 19.19
N THR A 143 3.41 -6.49 18.29
CA THR A 143 3.58 -6.70 16.85
C THR A 143 4.01 -5.38 16.22
N SER A 144 5.15 -5.41 15.53
CA SER A 144 5.65 -4.28 14.74
C SER A 144 5.47 -4.58 13.26
N TYR A 145 4.97 -3.62 12.50
CA TYR A 145 4.73 -3.70 11.07
C TYR A 145 5.84 -2.98 10.30
N TYR A 146 6.15 -3.47 9.10
CA TYR A 146 7.12 -2.86 8.20
C TYR A 146 6.75 -3.14 6.74
N LEU A 147 7.20 -2.30 5.81
CA LEU A 147 6.94 -2.52 4.39
C LEU A 147 7.71 -3.74 3.86
N THR A 148 7.06 -4.51 3.00
CA THR A 148 7.73 -5.51 2.16
C THR A 148 8.32 -4.84 0.91
N GLU A 149 8.99 -5.63 0.07
CA GLU A 149 9.40 -5.19 -1.28
C GLU A 149 8.24 -4.66 -2.13
N ASP A 150 7.06 -5.32 -2.12
CA ASP A 150 5.90 -4.84 -2.88
C ASP A 150 5.34 -3.53 -2.30
N GLY A 151 5.38 -3.38 -0.98
CA GLY A 151 5.01 -2.13 -0.29
C GLY A 151 5.92 -0.98 -0.69
N TYR A 152 7.24 -1.20 -0.68
CA TYR A 152 8.20 -0.19 -1.15
C TYR A 152 7.99 0.14 -2.63
N ASN A 153 7.85 -0.87 -3.50
CA ASN A 153 7.60 -0.64 -4.92
C ASN A 153 6.32 0.19 -5.17
N LEU A 154 5.24 -0.11 -4.43
CA LEU A 154 4.02 0.69 -4.48
C LEU A 154 4.32 2.15 -4.12
N MET A 155 4.93 2.41 -2.97
CA MET A 155 5.14 3.76 -2.46
C MET A 155 6.11 4.57 -3.32
N LEU A 156 7.27 4.01 -3.65
CA LEU A 156 8.31 4.66 -4.44
C LEU A 156 7.84 4.97 -5.87
N SER A 157 6.98 4.12 -6.45
CA SER A 157 6.41 4.38 -7.78
C SER A 157 5.55 5.65 -7.84
N THR A 158 5.04 6.15 -6.70
CA THR A 158 4.20 7.36 -6.66
C THR A 158 4.99 8.67 -6.58
N LEU A 159 6.29 8.62 -6.23
CA LEU A 159 7.11 9.80 -5.98
C LEU A 159 8.39 9.83 -6.83
N GLU A 160 9.07 8.69 -6.99
CA GLU A 160 10.40 8.62 -7.64
C GLU A 160 10.31 8.68 -9.17
N ILE A 161 9.15 8.33 -9.73
CA ILE A 161 8.92 8.28 -11.18
C ILE A 161 8.73 9.69 -11.78
N GLU A 162 8.20 10.68 -11.05
CA GLU A 162 7.90 11.99 -11.64
C GLU A 162 9.03 13.03 -11.54
N SER A 163 9.80 13.08 -10.45
CA SER A 163 10.82 14.13 -10.29
C SER A 163 12.06 13.87 -11.14
N ASN A 164 12.41 12.60 -11.39
CA ASN A 164 13.62 12.21 -12.09
C ASN A 164 13.42 11.96 -13.60
N MET A 165 12.18 11.94 -14.11
CA MET A 165 11.90 11.41 -15.46
C MET A 165 11.28 12.34 -16.51
N LYS A 166 10.97 13.61 -16.22
CA LYS A 166 10.31 14.46 -17.22
C LYS A 166 11.13 14.66 -18.52
N LEU A 167 12.46 14.68 -18.43
CA LEU A 167 13.34 14.68 -19.61
C LEU A 167 13.55 13.27 -20.19
N THR A 168 13.58 12.22 -19.35
CA THR A 168 13.89 10.84 -19.79
C THR A 168 12.72 10.13 -20.46
N ILE A 169 11.45 10.52 -20.25
CA ILE A 169 10.30 9.89 -20.92
C ILE A 169 10.35 10.09 -22.43
N HIS A 170 10.67 11.30 -22.90
CA HIS A 170 10.79 11.55 -24.35
C HIS A 170 11.96 10.76 -24.95
N GLU A 171 13.09 10.67 -24.23
CA GLU A 171 14.25 9.87 -24.63
C GLU A 171 13.97 8.36 -24.62
N MET A 172 13.20 7.86 -23.65
CA MET A 172 12.74 6.48 -23.57
C MET A 172 11.77 6.15 -24.70
N ILE A 173 10.80 7.02 -24.97
CA ILE A 173 9.87 6.88 -26.10
C ILE A 173 10.66 6.83 -27.42
N PHE A 174 11.65 7.70 -27.58
CA PHE A 174 12.49 7.70 -28.78
C PHE A 174 13.27 6.38 -28.92
N LYS A 175 13.89 5.87 -27.84
CA LYS A 175 14.57 4.57 -27.85
C LYS A 175 13.64 3.41 -28.22
N LEU A 176 12.42 3.37 -27.67
CA LEU A 176 11.43 2.33 -27.97
C LEU A 176 10.92 2.35 -29.42
N HIS A 177 11.08 3.47 -30.14
CA HIS A 177 10.79 3.53 -31.58
C HIS A 177 11.99 3.13 -32.45
N MET A 178 13.19 3.01 -31.88
CA MET A 178 14.43 2.66 -32.58
C MET A 178 14.82 1.19 -32.45
N GLU A 179 14.27 0.48 -31.45
CA GLU A 179 14.31 -0.99 -31.32
C GLU A 179 13.18 -1.64 -32.13
#